data_AF-A0A7G2CGJ9-F1
#
_entry.id   AF-A0A7G2CGJ9-F1
#
_cell.length_a   1.000
_cell.length_b   1.000
_cell.length_c   1.000
_cell.angle_alpha   90.00
_cell.angle_beta   90.00
_cell.angle_gamma   90.00
#
_symmetry.space_group_name_H-M   'P 1'
#
loop_
_entity.id
_entity.type
_entity.pdbx_description
1 polymer ?
#
loop_
_entity_poly.entity_id
_entity_poly.type
_entity_poly.pdbx_seq_one_letter_code
_entity_poly.pdbx_strand_id
1 'polypeptide(L)'
;MEGARWDNENRTLEESRPKELYTEVPILHLNPIASRQPNPSDYVCPVYKTLTRAGTLSTTGHSTNFVLPIEIPTSRPPSHWVERGVACLVSLNY
;
A
#
# COMPACT_ATOMS: atom_id res chain seq x y z
N MET A 1 3.42 -5.75 -3.08
CA MET A 1 2.86 -5.54 -1.73
C MET A 1 3.60 -6.43 -0.76
N GLU A 2 3.96 -5.90 0.40
CA GLU A 2 4.60 -6.61 1.50
C GLU A 2 3.63 -6.70 2.68
N GLY A 3 3.62 -7.84 3.39
CA GLY A 3 2.83 -8.04 4.60
C GLY A 3 1.35 -8.40 4.39
N ALA A 4 0.89 -8.39 3.14
CA ALA A 4 -0.43 -8.86 2.71
C ALA A 4 -0.37 -9.31 1.23
N ARG A 5 -1.48 -9.85 0.74
CA ARG A 5 -1.70 -10.15 -0.67
C ARG A 5 -3.00 -9.54 -1.18
N TRP A 6 -3.06 -9.32 -2.49
CA TRP A 6 -4.31 -9.02 -3.16
C TRP A 6 -5.08 -10.31 -3.48
N ASP A 7 -6.33 -10.40 -3.06
CA ASP A 7 -7.26 -11.41 -3.54
C ASP A 7 -7.99 -10.90 -4.79
N ASN A 8 -7.69 -11.50 -5.93
CA ASN A 8 -8.27 -11.10 -7.20
C ASN A 8 -9.74 -11.54 -7.37
N GLU A 9 -10.16 -12.60 -6.68
CA GLU A 9 -11.53 -13.10 -6.74
C GLU A 9 -12.45 -12.18 -5.93
N ASN A 10 -12.06 -11.90 -4.69
CA ASN A 10 -12.85 -11.07 -3.76
C ASN A 10 -12.55 -9.57 -3.87
N ARG A 11 -11.55 -9.18 -4.68
CA ARG A 11 -11.07 -7.80 -4.87
C ARG A 11 -10.79 -7.09 -3.55
N THR A 12 -10.04 -7.75 -2.68
CA THR A 12 -9.80 -7.30 -1.30
C THR A 12 -8.41 -7.69 -0.81
N LEU A 13 -7.96 -7.07 0.28
CA LEU A 13 -6.76 -7.48 0.99
C LEU A 13 -6.97 -8.77 1.77
N GLU A 14 -5.98 -9.65 1.68
CA GLU A 14 -5.92 -10.89 2.44
C GLU A 14 -4.51 -11.12 2.99
N GLU A 15 -4.39 -11.97 4.00
CA GLU A 15 -3.10 -12.34 4.60
C GLU A 15 -2.11 -12.88 3.56
N SER A 16 -0.81 -12.69 3.72
CA SER A 16 0.17 -13.35 2.83
C SER A 16 0.20 -14.86 3.05
N ARG A 17 0.56 -15.62 2.01
CA ARG A 17 0.80 -17.08 2.14
C ARG A 17 2.14 -17.33 2.86
N PRO A 18 2.33 -18.51 3.49
CA PRO A 18 3.62 -18.85 4.07
C PRO A 18 4.76 -18.73 3.06
N LYS A 19 5.83 -18.02 3.45
CA LYS A 19 7.03 -17.75 2.62
C LYS A 19 6.79 -16.83 1.41
N GLU A 20 5.68 -16.11 1.38
CA GLU A 20 5.39 -15.10 0.36
C GLU A 20 5.80 -13.72 0.89
N LEU A 21 7.03 -13.30 0.56
CA LEU A 21 7.56 -12.01 1.03
C LEU A 21 6.86 -10.82 0.37
N TYR A 22 6.58 -10.95 -0.93
CA TYR A 22 5.94 -9.93 -1.73
C TYR A 22 4.94 -10.55 -2.68
N THR A 23 3.85 -9.83 -2.94
CA THR A 23 2.89 -10.18 -3.98
C THR A 23 2.70 -9.04 -4.97
N GLU A 24 2.34 -9.40 -6.19
CA GLU A 24 1.84 -8.44 -7.16
C GLU A 24 0.52 -7.81 -6.66
N VAL A 25 0.32 -6.55 -7.04
CA VAL A 25 -0.94 -5.81 -6.84
C VAL A 25 -1.63 -5.66 -8.19
N PRO A 26 -2.96 -5.49 -8.23
CA PRO A 26 -3.66 -5.27 -9.48
C PRO A 26 -3.21 -3.95 -10.12
N ILE A 27 -3.44 -3.81 -11.42
CA ILE A 27 -3.23 -2.53 -12.11
C ILE A 27 -4.13 -1.47 -11.47
N LEU A 28 -3.53 -0.38 -11.02
CA LEU A 28 -4.22 0.73 -10.37
C LEU A 28 -4.47 1.86 -11.37
N HIS A 29 -5.74 2.25 -11.51
CA HIS A 29 -6.12 3.45 -12.26
C HIS A 29 -6.36 4.61 -11.28
N LEU A 30 -5.45 5.59 -11.29
CA LEU A 30 -5.55 6.78 -10.46
C LEU A 30 -6.36 7.86 -11.20
N ASN A 31 -7.61 8.06 -10.77
CA ASN A 31 -8.49 9.07 -11.34
C ASN A 31 -8.64 10.27 -10.38
N PRO A 32 -8.07 11.45 -10.69
CA PRO A 32 -8.15 12.61 -9.82
C PRO A 32 -9.58 13.18 -9.80
N ILE A 33 -10.14 13.34 -8.61
CA ILE A 33 -11.49 13.89 -8.39
C ILE A 33 -11.41 14.95 -7.30
N ALA A 34 -11.86 16.17 -7.61
CA ALA A 34 -11.90 17.25 -6.63
C ALA A 34 -12.90 16.92 -5.51
N SER A 35 -12.50 17.19 -4.26
CA SER A 35 -13.35 17.01 -3.07
C SER A 35 -13.89 15.58 -2.89
N ARG A 36 -13.18 14.57 -3.41
CA ARG A 36 -13.52 13.16 -3.17
C ARG A 36 -13.41 12.85 -1.68
N GLN A 37 -14.45 12.21 -1.14
CA GLN A 37 -14.40 11.66 0.21
C GLN A 37 -13.91 10.21 0.15
N PRO A 38 -12.80 9.86 0.83
CA PRO A 38 -12.33 8.49 0.90
C PRO A 38 -13.29 7.62 1.71
N ASN A 39 -13.35 6.33 1.40
CA ASN A 39 -14.13 5.38 2.18
C ASN A 39 -13.35 5.06 3.48
N PRO A 40 -13.91 5.33 4.68
CA PRO A 40 -13.22 5.08 5.95
C PRO A 40 -12.98 3.58 6.22
N SER A 41 -13.67 2.68 5.52
CA SER A 41 -13.44 1.24 5.59
C SER A 41 -12.28 0.77 4.74
N ASP A 42 -11.80 1.58 3.80
CA ASP A 42 -10.67 1.21 2.96
C ASP A 42 -9.36 1.37 3.74
N TYR A 43 -8.41 0.49 3.48
CA TYR A 43 -7.07 0.61 4.04
C TYR A 43 -6.26 1.61 3.23
N VAL A 44 -5.75 2.64 3.90
CA VAL A 44 -4.83 3.63 3.31
C VAL A 44 -3.41 3.06 3.34
N CYS A 45 -3.05 2.37 2.27
CA CYS A 45 -1.76 1.70 2.10
C CYS A 45 -0.69 2.69 1.63
N PRO A 46 0.45 2.82 2.34
CA PRO A 46 1.56 3.64 1.87
C PRO A 46 2.31 2.97 0.71
N VAL A 47 2.67 3.75 -0.30
CA VAL A 47 3.51 3.29 -1.42
C VAL A 47 4.93 3.87 -1.27
N TYR A 48 5.94 3.02 -1.32
CA TYR A 48 7.36 3.38 -1.29
C TYR A 48 8.09 2.96 -2.57
N LYS A 49 9.22 3.60 -2.86
CA LYS A 49 10.08 3.24 -4.00
C LYS A 49 10.87 1.96 -3.73
N THR A 50 11.42 1.81 -2.53
CA THR A 50 12.32 0.70 -2.16
C THR A 50 11.94 0.01 -0.85
N LEU A 51 12.40 -1.23 -0.70
CA LEU A 51 12.11 -2.12 0.44
C LEU A 51 12.50 -1.52 1.80
N THR A 52 13.61 -0.79 1.87
CA THR A 52 14.13 -0.28 3.14
C THR A 52 13.19 0.76 3.77
N ARG A 53 12.26 1.33 2.98
CA ARG A 53 11.33 2.42 3.35
C ARG A 53 12.03 3.63 3.99
N ALA A 54 13.35 3.69 3.86
CA ALA A 54 14.22 4.74 4.32
C ALA A 54 14.54 5.65 3.13
N GLY A 55 14.40 6.95 3.33
CA GLY A 55 14.75 7.97 2.35
C GLY A 55 15.25 9.21 3.08
N THR A 56 16.07 10.01 2.42
CA THR A 56 16.44 11.33 2.92
C THR A 56 15.18 12.21 2.94
N LEU A 57 15.01 13.00 4.00
CA LEU A 57 13.99 14.04 4.01
C LEU A 57 14.38 15.10 2.96
N SER A 58 13.48 15.40 2.03
CA SER A 58 13.64 16.54 1.14
C SER A 58 13.59 17.85 1.93
N THR A 59 13.98 18.96 1.31
CA THR A 59 13.84 20.31 1.88
C THR A 59 12.38 20.66 2.24
N THR A 60 11.40 19.94 1.69
CA THR A 60 9.97 20.08 2.01
C THR A 60 9.48 19.14 3.13
N GLY A 61 10.37 18.34 3.73
CA GLY A 61 10.02 17.37 4.78
C GLY A 61 9.41 16.06 4.28
N HIS A 62 9.19 15.91 2.96
CA HIS A 62 8.76 14.63 2.38
C HIS A 62 9.94 13.70 2.17
N SER A 63 9.78 12.43 2.55
CA SER A 63 10.77 11.37 2.29
C SER A 63 10.95 11.18 0.78
N THR A 64 12.20 11.07 0.32
CA THR A 64 12.49 10.73 -1.08
C THR A 64 12.01 9.34 -1.49
N ASN A 65 11.67 8.49 -0.53
CA ASN A 65 11.21 7.11 -0.75
C ASN A 65 9.68 6.99 -0.75
N PHE A 66 8.96 7.86 -0.04
CA PHE A 66 7.49 7.86 -0.06
C PHE A 66 6.98 8.38 -1.42
N VAL A 67 6.00 7.69 -1.99
CA VAL A 67 5.41 8.05 -3.29
C VAL A 67 4.05 8.69 -3.07
N LEU A 68 3.07 7.92 -2.60
CA LEU A 68 1.71 8.36 -2.30
C LEU A 68 0.97 7.30 -1.49
N PRO A 69 -0.12 7.64 -0.78
CA PRO A 69 -1.03 6.66 -0.22
C PRO A 69 -2.04 6.19 -1.27
N ILE A 70 -2.38 4.89 -1.28
CA ILE A 70 -3.47 4.34 -2.08
C ILE A 70 -4.54 3.74 -1.17
N GLU A 71 -5.80 3.87 -1.57
CA GLU A 71 -6.93 3.25 -0.88
C GLU A 71 -7.15 1.85 -1.44
N ILE A 72 -7.14 0.85 -0.56
CA ILE A 72 -7.32 -0.56 -0.94
C ILE A 72 -8.55 -1.11 -0.19
N PRO A 73 -9.53 -1.66 -0.92
CA PRO A 73 -10.68 -2.33 -0.30
C PRO A 73 -10.23 -3.47 0.61
N THR A 74 -10.85 -3.58 1.78
CA THR A 74 -10.56 -4.65 2.74
C THR A 74 -11.81 -5.13 3.47
N SER A 75 -11.84 -6.43 3.80
CA SER A 75 -12.84 -7.06 4.67
C SER A 75 -12.53 -6.93 6.17
N ARG A 76 -11.31 -6.52 6.53
CA ARG A 76 -10.85 -6.34 7.91
C ARG A 76 -10.78 -4.86 8.27
N PRO A 77 -10.86 -4.47 9.56
CA PRO A 77 -10.63 -3.09 9.96
C PRO A 77 -9.28 -2.57 9.47
N PRO A 78 -9.17 -1.32 8.97
CA PRO A 78 -7.90 -0.77 8.48
C PRO A 78 -6.73 -0.88 9.47
N SER A 79 -7.02 -0.80 10.79
CA SER A 79 -6.02 -0.95 11.86
C SER A 79 -5.27 -2.28 11.80
N HIS A 80 -5.93 -3.37 11.37
CA HIS A 80 -5.31 -4.69 11.21
C HIS A 80 -4.10 -4.64 10.26
N TRP A 81 -4.21 -3.88 9.16
CA TRP A 81 -3.14 -3.75 8.16
C TRP A 81 -2.09 -2.72 8.55
N VAL A 82 -2.49 -1.68 9.31
CA VAL A 82 -1.55 -0.74 9.93
C VAL A 82 -0.60 -1.47 10.87
N GLU A 83 -1.14 -2.30 11.78
CA GLU A 83 -0.36 -3.05 12.76
C GLU A 83 0.58 -4.08 12.11
N ARG A 84 0.19 -4.61 10.94
CA ARG A 84 1.01 -5.53 10.14
C ARG A 84 2.06 -4.85 9.28
N GLY A 85 2.07 -3.51 9.24
CA GLY A 85 3.04 -2.75 8.45
C GLY A 85 2.92 -3.00 6.94
N VAL A 86 1.70 -3.28 6.45
CA VAL A 86 1.46 -3.51 5.02
C VAL A 86 1.89 -2.30 4.21
N ALA A 87 2.59 -2.53 3.10
CA ALA A 87 2.91 -1.45 2.17
C ALA A 87 3.02 -1.96 0.73
N CYS A 88 2.87 -1.02 -0.19
CA CYS A 88 3.17 -1.23 -1.60
C CYS A 88 4.57 -0.70 -1.92
N LEU A 89 5.24 -1.40 -2.83
CA LEU A 89 6.62 -1.13 -3.22
C LEU A 89 6.64 -1.05 -4.75
N VAL A 90 7.23 0.01 -5.30
CA VAL A 90 7.30 0.21 -6.76
C VAL A 90 8.46 -0.58 -7.37
N SER A 91 9.54 -0.79 -6.61
CA SER A 91 10.65 -1.66 -7.01
C SER A 91 11.10 -2.56 -5.86
N LEU A 92 11.39 -3.82 -6.20
CA LEU A 92 11.98 -4.80 -5.28
C LEU A 92 13.52 -4.81 -5.34
N ASN A 93 14.13 -4.24 -6.38
CA ASN A 93 15.57 -4.16 -6.58
C ASN A 93 15.98 -2.70 -6.84
N TYR A 94 17.04 -2.24 -6.18
CA TYR A 94 17.72 -0.98 -6.49
C TYR A 94 19.18 -1.28 -6.81
#